data_AF-A0AAX2JEA6-F1
#
_entry.id   AF-A0AAX2JEA6-F1
#
_cell.length_a   1.000
_cell.length_b   1.000
_cell.length_c   1.000
_cell.angle_alpha   90.00
_cell.angle_beta   90.00
_cell.angle_gamma   90.00
#
_symmetry.space_group_name_H-M   'P 1'
#
loop_
_entity.id
_entity.type
_entity.pdbx_description
1 polymer ?
#
loop_
_entity_poly.entity_id
_entity_poly.type
_entity_poly.pdbx_seq_one_letter_code
_entity_poly.pdbx_strand_id
1 'polypeptide(L)'
;MQGIDKKVLEYKENLLRATELREKIIDAEISFNILKKELGLTVHELRKLVAGELQDKEAAVEKLIKNTPKAIIQRDKEFKHFQKILLKKGIKITELEDTLKVNRNKIYRTIRGENINRDRELEQKLENLLDEKLFC
;
A
#
# COMPACT_ATOMS: atom_id res chain seq x y z
N MET A 1 -1.54 17.34 31.63
CA MET A 1 -1.52 16.09 30.82
C MET A 1 -2.49 16.08 29.65
N GLN A 2 -3.59 16.84 29.63
CA GLN A 2 -4.64 16.76 28.57
C GLN A 2 -4.22 17.15 27.13
N GLY A 3 -3.16 17.93 26.92
CA GLY A 3 -2.79 18.42 25.58
C GLY A 3 -2.01 17.43 24.71
N ILE A 4 -1.28 16.49 25.33
CA ILE A 4 -0.47 15.49 24.61
C ILE A 4 -1.38 14.36 24.12
N ASP A 5 -2.27 13.87 24.99
CA ASP A 5 -3.19 12.77 24.67
C ASP A 5 -4.10 13.10 23.49
N LYS A 6 -4.60 14.34 23.43
CA LYS A 6 -5.42 14.81 22.30
C LYS A 6 -4.66 14.81 20.98
N LYS A 7 -3.41 15.29 20.97
CA LYS A 7 -2.55 15.28 19.76
C LYS A 7 -2.19 13.87 19.30
N VAL A 8 -1.97 12.95 20.26
CA VAL A 8 -1.71 11.54 19.95
C VAL A 8 -2.93 10.89 19.32
N LEU A 9 -4.13 11.21 19.81
CA LEU A 9 -5.37 10.69 19.25
C LEU A 9 -5.60 11.21 17.82
N GLU A 10 -5.50 12.52 17.61
CA GLU A 10 -5.62 13.14 16.28
C GLU A 10 -4.61 12.56 15.29
N TYR A 11 -3.37 12.31 15.73
CA TYR A 11 -2.36 11.67 14.89
C TYR A 11 -2.75 10.24 14.48
N LYS A 12 -3.26 9.44 15.41
CA LYS A 12 -3.71 8.07 15.12
C LYS A 12 -4.87 8.05 14.13
N GLU A 13 -5.84 8.95 14.31
CA GLU A 13 -6.99 9.09 13.40
C GLU A 13 -6.55 9.51 11.99
N ASN A 14 -5.61 10.46 11.89
CA ASN A 14 -5.04 10.87 10.61
C ASN A 14 -4.32 9.73 9.92
N LEU A 15 -3.51 8.97 10.66
CA LEU A 15 -2.76 7.85 10.12
C LEU A 15 -3.68 6.71 9.64
N LEU A 16 -4.75 6.42 10.39
CA LEU A 16 -5.76 5.44 10.00
C LEU A 16 -6.43 5.85 8.69
N ARG A 17 -6.97 7.06 8.63
CA ARG A 17 -7.66 7.59 7.45
C ARG A 17 -6.76 7.66 6.21
N ALA A 18 -5.50 8.08 6.39
CA ALA A 18 -4.50 8.09 5.33
C ALA A 18 -4.16 6.67 4.86
N THR A 19 -4.09 5.71 5.77
CA THR A 19 -3.84 4.30 5.43
C THR A 19 -4.99 3.73 4.62
N GLU A 20 -6.24 3.97 5.03
CA GLU A 20 -7.43 3.56 4.27
C GLU A 20 -7.46 4.18 2.87
N LEU A 21 -7.15 5.48 2.75
CA LEU A 21 -7.08 6.14 1.45
C LEU A 21 -5.99 5.52 0.56
N ARG A 22 -4.83 5.18 1.14
CA ARG A 22 -3.74 4.51 0.43
C ARG A 22 -4.07 3.09 0.00
N GLU A 23 -4.88 2.35 0.75
CA GLU A 23 -5.40 1.06 0.30
C GLU A 23 -6.27 1.20 -0.96
N LYS A 24 -7.15 2.21 -0.98
CA LYS A 24 -7.96 2.50 -2.17
C LYS A 24 -7.11 2.95 -3.37
N ILE A 25 -6.05 3.71 -3.12
CA ILE A 25 -5.05 4.08 -4.14
C ILE A 25 -4.38 2.83 -4.74
N ILE A 26 -4.02 1.85 -3.90
CA ILE A 26 -3.46 0.55 -4.35
C ILE A 26 -4.48 -0.19 -5.20
N ASP A 27 -5.74 -0.28 -4.75
CA ASP A 27 -6.80 -0.95 -5.50
C ASP A 27 -7.03 -0.31 -6.88
N ALA A 28 -6.96 1.02 -6.94
CA ALA A 28 -7.07 1.80 -8.16
C ALA A 28 -5.79 1.87 -9.00
N GLU A 29 -4.68 1.30 -8.52
CA GLU A 29 -3.35 1.34 -9.15
C GLU A 29 -2.85 2.75 -9.50
N ILE A 30 -3.23 3.73 -8.69
CA ILE A 30 -2.81 5.11 -8.89
C ILE A 30 -1.43 5.30 -8.25
N SER A 31 -0.41 5.57 -9.06
CA SER A 31 0.92 5.87 -8.52
C SER A 31 0.98 7.24 -7.84
N PHE A 32 1.93 7.42 -6.91
CA PHE A 32 2.19 8.73 -6.32
C PHE A 32 2.60 9.79 -7.33
N ASN A 33 3.24 9.40 -8.44
CA ASN A 33 3.57 10.34 -9.53
C ASN A 33 2.31 10.84 -10.24
N ILE A 34 1.32 9.97 -10.45
CA ILE A 34 0.02 10.36 -11.02
C ILE A 34 -0.69 11.29 -10.05
N LEU A 35 -0.79 10.93 -8.76
CA LEU A 35 -1.40 11.81 -7.75
C LEU A 35 -0.73 13.18 -7.71
N LYS A 36 0.60 13.22 -7.68
CA LYS A 36 1.35 14.48 -7.68
C LYS A 36 0.98 15.35 -8.88
N LYS A 37 0.92 14.76 -10.08
CA LYS A 37 0.62 15.47 -11.32
C LYS A 37 -0.84 15.95 -11.37
N GLU A 38 -1.79 15.06 -11.13
CA GLU A 38 -3.23 15.34 -11.25
C GLU A 38 -3.72 16.35 -10.21
N LEU A 39 -3.13 16.33 -9.00
CA LEU A 39 -3.47 17.25 -7.93
C LEU A 39 -2.57 18.50 -7.88
N GLY A 40 -1.59 18.63 -8.79
CA GLY A 40 -0.66 19.75 -8.83
C GLY A 40 0.20 19.90 -7.58
N LEU A 41 0.55 18.78 -6.93
CA LEU A 41 1.23 18.78 -5.63
C LEU A 41 2.75 18.92 -5.77
N THR A 42 3.35 19.62 -4.82
CA THR A 42 4.78 19.51 -4.55
C THR A 42 5.12 18.17 -3.90
N VAL A 43 6.41 17.84 -3.84
CA VAL A 43 6.89 16.64 -3.12
C VAL A 43 6.55 16.72 -1.62
N HIS A 44 6.58 17.92 -1.04
CA HIS A 44 6.24 18.15 0.36
C HIS A 44 4.76 17.92 0.64
N GLU A 45 3.88 18.45 -0.20
CA GLU A 45 2.43 18.25 -0.07
C GLU A 45 2.03 16.79 -0.28
N LEU A 46 2.66 16.10 -1.23
CA LEU A 46 2.45 14.67 -1.40
C LEU A 46 2.79 13.88 -0.12
N ARG A 47 3.90 14.23 0.57
CA ARG A 47 4.26 13.60 1.85
C ARG A 47 3.22 13.86 2.93
N LYS A 48 2.73 15.11 3.04
CA LYS A 48 1.65 15.47 3.97
C LYS A 48 0.36 14.72 3.68
N LEU A 49 -0.02 14.58 2.41
CA LEU A 49 -1.19 13.81 1.99
C LEU A 49 -1.07 12.34 2.40
N VAL A 50 0.09 11.73 2.16
CA VAL A 50 0.36 10.32 2.52
C VAL A 50 0.37 10.12 4.05
N ALA A 51 0.65 11.17 4.83
CA ALA A 51 0.61 11.18 6.29
C ALA A 51 -0.77 11.54 6.88
N GLY A 52 -1.76 11.90 6.05
CA GLY A 52 -3.10 12.33 6.51
C GLY A 52 -3.18 13.77 7.02
N GLU A 53 -2.13 14.56 6.77
CA GLU A 53 -2.00 15.96 7.19
C GLU A 53 -2.57 16.95 6.16
N LEU A 54 -3.06 16.47 5.01
CA LEU A 54 -3.56 17.30 3.90
C LEU A 54 -4.99 16.90 3.50
N GLN A 55 -5.92 17.05 4.46
CA GLN A 55 -7.30 16.57 4.35
C GLN A 55 -8.08 17.20 3.20
N ASP A 56 -7.81 18.46 2.88
CA ASP A 56 -8.46 19.23 1.80
C ASP A 56 -8.25 18.59 0.42
N LYS A 57 -7.16 17.84 0.24
CA LYS A 57 -6.84 17.14 -1.01
C LYS A 57 -7.37 15.71 -1.06
N GLU A 58 -7.77 15.11 0.05
CA GLU A 58 -8.25 13.72 0.09
C GLU A 58 -9.52 13.52 -0.75
N ALA A 59 -10.43 14.49 -0.75
CA ALA A 59 -11.64 14.42 -1.58
C ALA A 59 -11.31 14.36 -3.09
N ALA A 60 -10.24 15.03 -3.51
CA ALA A 60 -9.77 14.98 -4.89
C ALA A 60 -9.11 13.63 -5.22
N VAL A 61 -8.40 13.01 -4.26
CA VAL A 61 -7.90 11.63 -4.38
C VAL A 61 -9.05 10.64 -4.54
N GLU A 62 -10.08 10.74 -3.69
CA GLU A 62 -11.30 9.92 -3.77
C GLU A 62 -11.99 10.04 -5.14
N LYS A 63 -12.01 11.24 -5.73
CA LYS A 63 -12.55 11.45 -7.08
C LYS A 63 -11.74 10.70 -8.14
N LEU A 64 -10.41 10.71 -8.06
CA LEU A 64 -9.55 9.96 -8.98
C LEU A 64 -9.77 8.45 -8.85
N ILE A 65 -9.89 7.94 -7.62
CA ILE A 65 -10.21 6.53 -7.34
C ILE A 65 -11.56 6.16 -7.98
N LYS A 66 -12.61 6.97 -7.77
CA LYS A 66 -13.95 6.71 -8.32
C LYS A 66 -13.99 6.69 -9.85
N ASN A 67 -13.12 7.45 -10.50
CA ASN A 67 -13.00 7.47 -11.95
C ASN A 67 -12.19 6.29 -12.51
N THR A 68 -11.63 5.44 -11.66
CA THR A 68 -10.81 4.30 -12.09
C THR A 68 -11.71 3.20 -12.68
N PRO A 69 -11.42 2.70 -13.89
CA PRO A 69 -12.18 1.61 -14.50
C PRO A 69 -12.25 0.35 -13.61
N LYS A 70 -13.42 -0.29 -13.56
CA LYS A 70 -13.62 -1.54 -12.80
C LYS A 70 -12.64 -2.65 -13.18
N ALA A 71 -12.25 -2.73 -14.45
CA ALA A 71 -11.27 -3.69 -14.94
C ALA A 71 -9.89 -3.49 -14.27
N ILE A 72 -9.48 -2.24 -14.03
CA ILE A 72 -8.26 -1.95 -13.26
C ILE A 72 -8.46 -2.35 -11.82
N ILE A 73 -9.57 -1.97 -11.18
CA ILE A 73 -9.83 -2.33 -9.78
C ILE A 73 -9.77 -3.85 -9.55
N GLN A 74 -10.26 -4.64 -10.51
CA GLN A 74 -10.38 -6.09 -10.40
C GLN A 74 -9.15 -6.90 -10.86
N ARG A 75 -8.16 -6.31 -11.53
CA ARG A 75 -6.93 -7.03 -11.92
C ARG A 75 -5.95 -7.13 -10.75
N ASP A 76 -5.01 -8.06 -10.86
CA ASP A 76 -3.87 -8.22 -9.93
C ASP A 76 -4.29 -8.24 -8.44
N LYS A 77 -5.41 -8.91 -8.11
CA LYS A 77 -6.01 -8.85 -6.77
C LYS A 77 -5.06 -9.34 -5.68
N GLU A 78 -4.36 -10.43 -5.95
CA GLU A 78 -3.39 -11.08 -5.07
C GLU A 78 -2.20 -10.14 -4.81
N PHE A 79 -1.70 -9.50 -5.87
CA PHE A 79 -0.61 -8.53 -5.77
C PHE A 79 -1.02 -7.28 -5.00
N LYS A 80 -2.23 -6.75 -5.25
CA LYS A 80 -2.78 -5.61 -4.50
C LYS A 80 -3.02 -5.96 -3.04
N HIS A 81 -3.53 -7.15 -2.77
CA HIS A 81 -3.72 -7.63 -1.40
C HIS A 81 -2.38 -7.68 -0.66
N PHE A 82 -1.35 -8.24 -1.28
CA PHE A 82 0.02 -8.23 -0.76
C PHE A 82 0.53 -6.80 -0.49
N GLN A 83 0.35 -5.86 -1.43
CA GLN A 83 0.75 -4.47 -1.23
C GLN A 83 0.01 -3.80 -0.06
N LYS A 84 -1.27 -4.11 0.15
CA LYS A 84 -2.06 -3.62 1.30
C LYS A 84 -1.56 -4.21 2.62
N ILE A 85 -1.13 -5.47 2.65
CA ILE A 85 -0.49 -6.08 3.83
C ILE A 85 0.79 -5.34 4.18
N LEU A 86 1.67 -5.10 3.18
CA LEU A 86 2.90 -4.35 3.41
C LEU A 86 2.63 -2.94 3.95
N LEU A 87 1.63 -2.27 3.39
CA LEU A 87 1.18 -0.95 3.84
C LEU A 87 0.74 -0.96 5.30
N LYS A 88 -0.15 -1.88 5.69
CA LYS A 88 -0.68 -1.98 7.05
C LYS A 88 0.40 -2.29 8.08
N LYS A 89 1.34 -3.18 7.73
CA LYS A 89 2.44 -3.58 8.61
C LYS A 89 3.62 -2.60 8.57
N GLY A 90 3.59 -1.59 7.69
CA GLY A 90 4.67 -0.62 7.53
C GLY A 90 5.97 -1.21 6.96
N ILE A 91 5.89 -2.38 6.32
CA ILE A 91 7.04 -3.13 5.81
C ILE A 91 7.37 -2.65 4.39
N LYS A 92 8.65 -2.37 4.13
CA LYS A 92 9.11 -2.10 2.77
C LYS A 92 9.46 -3.39 2.05
N ILE A 93 9.24 -3.42 0.74
CA ILE A 93 9.65 -4.57 -0.09
C ILE A 93 11.15 -4.85 0.02
N THR A 94 11.98 -3.83 0.22
CA THR A 94 13.43 -3.98 0.41
C THR A 94 13.77 -4.79 1.66
N GLU A 95 12.99 -4.66 2.72
CA GLU A 95 13.19 -5.43 3.95
C GLU A 95 12.89 -6.91 3.71
N LEU A 96 11.89 -7.22 2.87
CA LEU A 96 11.62 -8.59 2.44
C LEU A 96 12.73 -9.14 1.55
N GLU A 97 13.26 -8.34 0.61
CA GLU A 97 14.40 -8.74 -0.21
C GLU A 97 15.62 -9.11 0.65
N ASP A 98 15.93 -8.27 1.64
CA ASP A 98 17.08 -8.45 2.52
C ASP A 98 16.93 -9.66 3.45
N THR A 99 15.71 -9.91 3.94
CA THR A 99 15.41 -11.03 4.84
C THR A 99 15.38 -12.36 4.09
N LEU A 100 14.73 -12.39 2.93
CA LEU A 100 14.56 -13.60 2.12
C LEU A 100 15.78 -13.91 1.25
N LYS A 101 16.68 -12.95 1.06
CA LYS A 101 17.80 -13.01 0.10
C LYS A 101 17.30 -13.31 -1.32
N VAL A 102 16.18 -12.69 -1.69
CA VAL A 102 15.49 -12.89 -2.96
C VAL A 102 15.16 -11.54 -3.58
N ASN A 103 15.36 -11.41 -4.89
CA ASN A 103 15.00 -10.19 -5.63
C ASN A 103 13.49 -9.93 -5.61
N ARG A 104 13.07 -8.67 -5.47
CA ARG A 104 11.65 -8.26 -5.47
C ARG A 104 10.86 -8.76 -6.66
N ASN A 105 11.48 -8.87 -7.84
CA ASN A 105 10.81 -9.38 -9.03
C ASN A 105 10.42 -10.86 -8.86
N LYS A 106 11.26 -11.65 -8.19
CA LYS A 106 10.92 -13.04 -7.84
C LYS A 106 9.80 -13.08 -6.78
N ILE A 107 9.82 -12.19 -5.79
CA ILE A 107 8.71 -12.06 -4.82
C ILE A 107 7.40 -11.74 -5.55
N TYR A 108 7.41 -10.73 -6.42
CA TYR A 108 6.22 -10.30 -7.18
C TYR A 108 5.68 -11.40 -8.10
N ARG A 109 6.55 -12.11 -8.82
CA ARG A 109 6.15 -13.25 -9.66
C ARG A 109 5.51 -14.36 -8.82
N THR A 110 6.07 -14.63 -7.63
CA THR A 110 5.53 -15.64 -6.71
C THR A 110 4.14 -15.23 -6.24
N ILE A 111 3.95 -13.99 -5.80
CA ILE A 111 2.65 -13.44 -5.41
C ILE A 111 1.62 -13.49 -6.54
N ARG A 112 2.04 -13.24 -7.79
CA ARG A 112 1.16 -13.32 -8.97
C ARG A 112 0.94 -14.74 -9.51
N GLY A 113 1.63 -15.75 -8.98
CA GLY A 113 1.58 -17.11 -9.51
C GLY A 113 2.20 -17.26 -10.90
N GLU A 114 3.12 -16.37 -11.29
CA GLU A 114 3.77 -16.36 -12.62
C GLU A 114 4.93 -17.37 -12.75
N ASN A 115 5.24 -18.11 -11.69
CA ASN A 115 6.33 -19.09 -11.69
C ASN A 115 5.89 -20.38 -12.40
N ILE A 116 6.72 -20.90 -13.30
CA ILE A 116 6.48 -22.18 -14.01
C ILE A 116 6.26 -23.33 -13.01
N ASN A 117 7.06 -23.35 -11.95
CA ASN A 117 6.92 -24.27 -10.81
C ASN A 117 6.68 -23.45 -9.53
N ARG A 118 5.72 -23.85 -8.69
CA ARG A 118 5.46 -23.17 -7.41
C ARG A 118 6.68 -23.30 -6.49
N ASP A 119 7.18 -22.15 -6.04
CA ASP A 119 8.26 -22.06 -5.06
C ASP A 119 7.63 -22.09 -3.65
N ARG A 120 7.19 -23.29 -3.23
CA ARG A 120 6.48 -23.48 -1.94
C ARG A 120 7.30 -23.04 -0.73
N GLU A 121 8.63 -23.13 -0.84
CA GLU A 121 9.52 -22.66 0.22
C GLU A 121 9.43 -21.13 0.37
N LEU A 122 9.49 -20.39 -0.75
CA LEU A 122 9.32 -18.94 -0.72
C LEU A 122 7.90 -18.52 -0.31
N GLU A 123 6.87 -19.23 -0.78
CA GLU A 123 5.47 -19.00 -0.36
C GLU A 123 5.35 -19.10 1.18
N GLN A 124 5.82 -20.20 1.78
CA GLN A 124 5.76 -20.41 3.22
C GLN A 124 6.57 -19.36 4.00
N LYS A 125 7.76 -18.99 3.50
CA LYS A 125 8.58 -17.94 4.14
C LYS A 125 7.87 -16.59 4.11
N LEU A 126 7.20 -16.24 3.02
CA LEU A 126 6.45 -14.99 2.91
C LEU A 126 5.27 -14.95 3.88
N GLU A 127 4.49 -16.02 3.96
CA GLU A 127 3.36 -16.13 4.90
C GLU A 127 3.83 -16.03 6.34
N ASN A 128 4.91 -16.73 6.70
CA ASN A 128 5.46 -16.70 8.06
C ASN A 128 6.03 -15.32 8.43
N LEU A 129 6.73 -14.65 7.51
CA LEU A 129 7.29 -13.31 7.77
C LEU A 129 6.20 -12.26 7.90
N LEU A 130 5.13 -12.39 7.12
CA LEU A 130 4.04 -11.44 7.13
C LEU A 130 2.97 -11.79 8.16
N ASP A 131 2.96 -13.00 8.71
CA ASP A 131 1.89 -13.51 9.57
C ASP A 131 0.51 -13.32 8.91
N GLU A 132 0.44 -13.70 7.64
CA GLU A 132 -0.76 -13.57 6.78
C GLU A 132 -0.81 -14.74 5.82
N LYS A 133 -2.02 -15.24 5.55
CA LYS A 133 -2.23 -16.24 4.51
C LYS A 133 -2.31 -15.56 3.14
N LEU A 134 -1.34 -15.83 2.27
CA LEU A 134 -1.20 -15.23 0.94
C LEU A 134 -1.50 -16.23 -0.17
N PHE A 135 -1.27 -17.52 0.08
CA PHE A 135 -1.34 -18.57 -0.92
C PHE A 135 -2.32 -19.68 -0.49
N CYS A 136 -2.90 -20.33 -1.50
CA CYS A 136 -3.77 -21.49 -1.37
C CYS A 136 -3.07 -22.75 -1.89
#